data_AF-A0AAV4FAH0-F1
#
_entry.id   AF-A0AAV4FAH0-F1
#
_cell.length_a   1.000
_cell.length_b   1.000
_cell.length_c   1.000
_cell.angle_alpha   90.00
_cell.angle_beta   90.00
_cell.angle_gamma   90.00
#
_symmetry.space_group_name_H-M   'P 1'
#
loop_
_entity.id
_entity.type
_entity.pdbx_description
1 polymer ?
#
loop_
_entity_poly.entity_id
_entity_poly.type
_entity_poly.pdbx_seq_one_letter_code
_entity_poly.pdbx_strand_id
1 'polypeptide(L)'
;MDVKMVFDHLEGLQLVRACFSRNRFCHLLTSMRFDDKSSRTQRRERDIFAPITDIWNEFQTNVQKHYAPCLDITIDEQLVPFRGRCRFLQYLPSKPDKYGLKIFWATDPETNYPIAGIPYLGKAERTRATNLGYRMVIDLVDRFAG
;
A
#
# COMPACT_ATOMS: atom_id res chain seq x y z
N MET A 1 -1.34 9.77 -13.78
CA MET A 1 -0.52 10.98 -13.99
C MET A 1 0.04 10.94 -15.40
N ASP A 2 -0.29 11.92 -16.23
CA ASP A 2 0.32 12.03 -17.56
C ASP A 2 1.68 12.71 -17.45
N VAL A 3 2.75 11.95 -17.66
CA VAL A 3 4.12 12.47 -17.59
C VAL A 3 4.39 13.51 -18.68
N LYS A 4 3.70 13.47 -19.82
CA LYS A 4 3.85 14.51 -20.85
C LYS A 4 3.33 15.84 -20.34
N MET A 5 2.14 15.83 -19.74
CA MET A 5 1.51 17.03 -19.17
C MET A 5 2.36 17.63 -18.03
N VAL A 6 2.88 16.81 -17.12
CA VAL A 6 3.70 17.29 -15.99
C VAL A 6 4.96 18.03 -16.45
N PHE A 7 5.56 17.58 -17.55
CA PHE A 7 6.80 18.15 -18.11
C PHE A 7 6.56 19.11 -19.29
N ASP A 8 5.31 19.49 -19.54
CA ASP A 8 4.99 20.45 -20.58
C ASP A 8 5.67 21.81 -20.32
N HIS A 9 6.03 22.51 -21.40
CA HIS A 9 6.77 23.77 -21.29
C HIS A 9 5.88 24.95 -20.89
N LEU A 10 4.58 24.90 -21.21
CA LEU A 10 3.62 25.97 -21.00
C LEU A 10 2.73 25.66 -19.78
N GLU A 11 2.21 24.44 -19.72
CA GLU A 11 1.19 24.00 -18.74
C GLU A 11 1.77 23.09 -17.64
N GLY A 12 3.05 22.75 -17.73
CA GLY A 12 3.70 21.80 -16.83
C GLY A 12 4.15 22.39 -15.49
N LEU A 13 4.51 21.51 -14.56
CA LEU A 13 4.99 21.91 -13.24
C LEU A 13 6.47 22.33 -13.33
N GLN A 14 6.71 23.65 -13.32
CA GLN A 14 8.06 24.22 -13.43
C GLN A 14 9.02 23.65 -12.38
N LEU A 15 8.55 23.43 -11.14
CA LEU A 15 9.34 22.84 -10.06
C LEU A 15 9.86 21.43 -10.41
N VAL A 16 9.03 20.59 -11.02
CA VAL A 16 9.43 19.23 -11.40
C VAL A 16 10.51 19.27 -12.48
N ARG A 17 10.38 20.19 -13.45
CA ARG A 17 11.35 20.42 -14.52
C ARG A 17 12.68 20.97 -14.01
N ALA A 18 12.67 21.74 -12.92
CA ALA A 18 13.87 22.23 -12.26
C ALA A 18 14.63 21.12 -11.50
N CYS A 19 13.92 20.12 -10.97
CA CYS A 19 14.54 19.01 -10.24
C CYS A 19 15.15 17.94 -11.14
N PHE A 20 14.43 17.51 -12.19
CA PHE A 20 14.89 16.45 -13.10
C PHE A 20 14.45 16.72 -14.53
N SER A 21 15.19 16.20 -15.51
CA SER A 21 14.69 16.15 -16.90
C SER A 21 13.59 15.10 -17.02
N ARG A 22 12.68 15.28 -17.99
CA ARG A 22 11.61 14.31 -18.31
C ARG A 22 12.19 12.89 -18.51
N ASN A 23 13.28 12.79 -19.26
CA ASN A 23 13.91 11.50 -19.56
C ASN A 23 14.48 10.85 -18.29
N ARG A 24 15.12 11.64 -17.41
CA ARG A 24 15.63 11.16 -16.13
C ARG A 24 14.50 10.65 -15.22
N PHE A 25 13.40 11.39 -15.15
CA PHE A 25 12.22 11.01 -14.37
C PHE A 25 11.62 9.68 -14.86
N CYS A 26 11.37 9.54 -16.17
CA CYS A 26 10.87 8.30 -16.76
C CYS A 26 11.80 7.10 -16.50
N HIS A 27 13.11 7.31 -16.60
CA HIS A 27 14.09 6.26 -16.35
C HIS A 27 14.06 5.79 -14.89
N LEU A 28 13.99 6.72 -13.94
CA LEU A 28 13.85 6.39 -12.52
C LEU A 28 12.55 5.64 -12.24
N LEU A 29 11.43 6.13 -12.77
CA LEU A 29 10.10 5.56 -12.54
C LEU A 29 10.01 4.09 -12.93
N THR A 30 10.69 3.68 -14.00
CA THR A 30 10.71 2.28 -14.47
C THR A 30 11.75 1.40 -13.76
N SER A 31 12.73 2.01 -13.10
CA SER A 31 13.89 1.31 -12.53
C SER A 31 13.85 1.15 -11.01
N MET A 32 12.96 1.87 -10.29
CA MET A 32 12.83 1.75 -8.83
C MET A 32 12.50 0.32 -8.39
N ARG A 33 13.23 -0.19 -7.40
CA ARG A 33 13.04 -1.50 -6.76
C ARG A 33 13.22 -1.34 -5.26
N PHE A 34 12.52 -2.17 -4.49
CA PHE A 34 12.46 -2.10 -3.04
C PHE A 34 12.78 -3.45 -2.38
N ASP A 35 13.47 -4.32 -3.13
CA ASP A 35 13.88 -5.64 -2.70
C ASP A 35 15.22 -6.02 -3.34
N ASP A 36 15.89 -7.01 -2.77
CA ASP A 36 17.09 -7.59 -3.36
C ASP A 36 16.72 -8.61 -4.45
N LYS A 37 17.19 -8.34 -5.68
CA LYS A 37 17.00 -9.22 -6.83
C LYS A 37 17.58 -10.62 -6.60
N SER A 38 18.64 -10.75 -5.82
CA SER A 38 19.34 -12.02 -5.59
C SER A 38 18.47 -13.03 -4.82
N SER A 39 17.67 -12.56 -3.86
CA SER A 39 16.83 -13.40 -2.99
C SER A 39 15.35 -13.45 -3.43
N ARG A 40 14.96 -12.63 -4.40
CA ARG A 40 13.56 -12.43 -4.82
C ARG A 40 12.82 -13.73 -5.14
N THR A 41 13.43 -14.65 -5.89
CA THR A 41 12.76 -15.90 -6.31
C THR A 41 12.34 -16.71 -5.09
N GLN A 42 13.25 -16.93 -4.14
CA GLN A 42 13.00 -17.69 -2.91
C GLN A 42 11.99 -16.98 -2.01
N ARG A 43 12.08 -15.64 -1.87
CA ARG A 43 11.14 -14.89 -1.04
C ARG A 43 9.71 -14.95 -1.58
N ARG A 44 9.53 -14.88 -2.92
CA ARG A 44 8.20 -14.91 -3.56
C ARG A 44 7.46 -16.24 -3.40
N GLU A 45 8.16 -17.33 -3.07
CA GLU A 45 7.53 -18.62 -2.78
C GLU A 45 6.79 -18.60 -1.45
N ARG A 46 7.27 -17.79 -0.48
CA ARG A 46 6.73 -17.70 0.87
C ARG A 46 5.87 -16.46 1.07
N ASP A 47 6.23 -15.37 0.41
CA ASP A 47 5.64 -14.05 0.57
C ASP A 47 5.37 -13.42 -0.79
N ILE A 48 4.11 -13.35 -1.19
CA ILE A 48 3.71 -12.74 -2.46
C ILE A 48 3.88 -11.21 -2.46
N PHE A 49 4.04 -10.59 -1.28
CA PHE A 49 4.26 -9.17 -1.06
C PHE A 49 5.75 -8.81 -0.97
N ALA A 50 6.64 -9.81 -1.05
CA ALA A 50 8.09 -9.69 -0.91
C ALA A 50 8.74 -8.48 -1.61
N PRO A 51 8.31 -8.04 -2.82
CA PRO A 51 8.92 -6.87 -3.47
C PRO A 51 8.81 -5.54 -2.70
N ILE A 52 7.95 -5.44 -1.69
CA ILE A 52 7.75 -4.23 -0.90
C ILE A 52 7.67 -4.49 0.61
N THR A 53 7.68 -5.76 1.05
CA THR A 53 7.51 -6.16 2.46
C THR A 53 8.44 -5.42 3.41
N ASP A 54 9.72 -5.25 3.05
CA ASP A 54 10.71 -4.65 3.94
C ASP A 54 10.39 -3.17 4.21
N ILE A 55 10.11 -2.40 3.16
CA ILE A 55 9.70 -0.99 3.28
C ILE A 55 8.35 -0.85 3.96
N TRP A 56 7.41 -1.76 3.69
CA TRP A 56 6.12 -1.75 4.37
C TRP A 56 6.28 -1.93 5.89
N ASN A 57 7.11 -2.89 6.31
CA ASN A 57 7.36 -3.14 7.73
C ASN A 57 8.10 -1.96 8.40
N GLU A 58 9.04 -1.32 7.70
CA GLU A 58 9.69 -0.11 8.18
C GLU A 58 8.70 1.04 8.34
N PHE A 59 7.84 1.27 7.35
CA PHE A 59 6.77 2.26 7.42
C PHE A 59 5.85 2.00 8.63
N GLN A 60 5.40 0.76 8.81
CA GLN A 60 4.53 0.34 9.92
C GLN A 60 5.20 0.56 11.29
N THR A 61 6.48 0.24 11.40
CA THR A 61 7.26 0.46 12.62
C THR A 61 7.35 1.95 12.94
N ASN A 62 7.60 2.78 11.92
CA ASN A 62 7.73 4.22 12.10
C ASN A 62 6.40 4.88 12.49
N VAL A 63 5.28 4.50 11.86
CA VAL A 63 3.99 5.12 12.21
C VAL A 63 3.59 4.82 13.66
N GLN A 64 3.85 3.60 14.14
CA GLN A 64 3.58 3.19 15.53
C GLN A 64 4.55 3.85 16.53
N LYS A 65 5.82 4.00 16.16
CA LYS A 65 6.85 4.57 17.04
C LYS A 65 6.64 6.06 17.31
N HIS A 66 6.10 6.80 16.35
CA HIS A 66 6.08 8.26 16.38
C HIS A 66 4.72 8.87 16.73
N TYR A 67 3.71 8.06 17.02
CA TYR A 67 2.37 8.54 17.35
C TYR A 67 1.70 7.66 18.39
N ALA A 68 1.13 8.29 19.41
CA ALA A 68 0.25 7.64 20.37
C ALA A 68 -1.20 7.98 19.98
N PRO A 69 -2.06 6.98 19.69
CA PRO A 69 -3.46 7.22 19.36
C PRO A 69 -4.24 7.88 20.49
N CYS A 70 -5.29 8.62 20.11
CA CYS A 70 -6.33 9.07 21.03
C CYS A 70 -7.17 7.89 21.56
N LEU A 71 -8.28 8.19 22.25
CA LEU A 71 -9.12 7.17 22.88
C LEU A 71 -9.73 6.18 21.88
N ASP A 72 -10.11 6.68 20.71
CA ASP A 72 -10.85 5.92 19.71
C ASP A 72 -9.95 5.53 18.53
N ILE A 73 -10.21 4.36 17.96
CA ILE A 73 -9.56 3.86 16.75
C ILE A 73 -10.65 3.45 15.77
N THR A 74 -10.53 3.88 14.53
CA THR A 74 -11.41 3.46 13.44
C THR A 74 -10.70 2.46 12.55
N ILE A 75 -11.43 1.42 12.11
CA ILE A 75 -10.90 0.39 11.20
C ILE A 75 -11.76 0.39 9.94
N ASP A 76 -11.12 0.59 8.79
CA ASP A 76 -11.80 0.58 7.49
C ASP A 76 -10.88 0.07 6.36
N GLU A 77 -11.48 -0.20 5.20
CA GLU A 77 -10.83 -0.67 3.98
C GLU A 77 -10.56 0.45 2.98
N GLN A 78 -9.28 0.61 2.63
CA GLN A 78 -8.83 1.41 1.50
C GLN A 78 -8.61 0.51 0.28
N LEU A 79 -9.06 0.98 -0.89
CA LEU A 79 -8.75 0.37 -2.18
C LEU A 79 -7.86 1.32 -2.98
N VAL A 80 -6.60 0.95 -3.15
CA VAL A 80 -5.64 1.70 -3.96
C VAL A 80 -5.84 1.33 -5.43
N PRO A 81 -6.29 2.25 -6.30
CA PRO A 81 -6.62 1.93 -7.69
C PRO A 81 -5.42 1.34 -8.43
N PHE A 82 -5.61 0.15 -8.99
CA PHE A 82 -4.59 -0.54 -9.77
C PHE A 82 -5.24 -1.48 -10.77
N ARG A 83 -4.78 -1.46 -12.02
CA ARG A 83 -5.30 -2.32 -13.10
C ARG A 83 -4.23 -3.21 -13.75
N GLY A 84 -3.00 -3.16 -13.24
CA GLY A 84 -1.92 -4.02 -13.71
C GLY A 84 -2.04 -5.46 -13.21
N ARG A 85 -1.17 -6.34 -13.71
CA ARG A 85 -1.12 -7.74 -13.27
C ARG A 85 -0.54 -7.83 -11.86
N CYS A 86 -1.39 -8.12 -10.89
CA CYS A 86 -1.00 -8.39 -9.50
C CYS A 86 -1.81 -9.57 -8.95
N ARG A 87 -1.16 -10.47 -8.20
CA ARG A 87 -1.77 -11.72 -7.70
C ARG A 87 -2.87 -11.49 -6.67
N PHE A 88 -2.82 -10.36 -5.97
CA PHE A 88 -3.74 -10.01 -4.88
C PHE A 88 -4.65 -8.82 -5.21
N LEU A 89 -4.85 -8.56 -6.51
CA LEU A 89 -5.81 -7.56 -6.97
C LEU A 89 -7.23 -7.91 -6.51
N GLN A 90 -7.94 -6.94 -5.94
CA GLN A 90 -9.32 -7.10 -5.48
C GLN A 90 -10.30 -6.33 -6.37
N TYR A 91 -11.50 -6.89 -6.50
CA TYR A 91 -12.64 -6.24 -7.13
C TYR A 91 -13.68 -5.87 -6.07
N LEU A 92 -13.95 -4.57 -5.90
CA LEU A 92 -14.99 -4.05 -5.00
C LEU A 92 -16.00 -3.25 -5.83
N PRO A 93 -17.21 -3.78 -6.10
CA PRO A 93 -18.21 -3.13 -6.93
C PRO A 93 -18.67 -1.77 -6.41
N SER A 94 -18.62 -1.57 -5.09
CA SER A 94 -19.11 -0.38 -4.39
C SER A 94 -18.15 0.81 -4.43
N LYS A 95 -16.87 0.62 -4.79
CA LYS A 95 -15.88 1.70 -4.85
C LYS A 95 -15.83 2.31 -6.26
N PRO A 96 -15.55 3.63 -6.40
CA PRO A 96 -15.49 4.31 -7.70
C PRO A 96 -14.53 3.64 -8.69
N ASP A 97 -13.30 3.36 -8.24
CA ASP A 97 -12.38 2.47 -8.92
C ASP A 97 -12.61 1.04 -8.43
N LYS A 98 -13.23 0.22 -9.26
CA LYS A 98 -13.65 -1.12 -8.85
C LYS A 98 -12.50 -2.12 -8.66
N TYR A 99 -11.32 -1.84 -9.19
CA TYR A 99 -10.15 -2.73 -9.13
C TYR A 99 -8.96 -2.05 -8.46
N GLY A 100 -8.35 -2.73 -7.49
CA GLY A 100 -7.21 -2.18 -6.79
C GLY A 100 -6.56 -3.12 -5.78
N LEU A 101 -5.56 -2.59 -5.09
CA LEU A 101 -4.92 -3.23 -3.95
C LEU A 101 -5.70 -2.86 -2.70
N LYS A 102 -6.25 -3.85 -2.00
CA LYS A 102 -7.03 -3.63 -0.79
C LYS A 102 -6.10 -3.61 0.43
N ILE A 103 -6.25 -2.62 1.29
CA ILE A 103 -5.51 -2.46 2.55
C ILE A 103 -6.54 -2.19 3.65
N PHE A 104 -6.46 -2.91 4.76
CA PHE A 104 -7.20 -2.58 5.98
C PHE A 104 -6.34 -1.64 6.82
N TRP A 105 -6.91 -0.51 7.24
CA TRP A 105 -6.23 0.46 8.08
C TRP A 105 -6.91 0.58 9.43
N ALA A 106 -6.11 0.65 10.49
CA ALA A 106 -6.48 1.23 11.76
C ALA A 106 -5.99 2.69 11.78
N THR A 107 -6.90 3.63 12.01
CA THR A 107 -6.62 5.07 12.00
C THR A 107 -7.17 5.75 13.25
N ASP A 108 -6.49 6.80 13.67
CA ASP A 108 -7.02 7.71 14.68
C ASP A 108 -8.07 8.62 14.02
N PRO A 109 -9.33 8.63 14.48
CA PRO A 109 -10.39 9.44 13.88
C PRO A 109 -10.25 10.94 14.11
N GLU A 110 -9.55 11.37 15.17
CA GLU A 110 -9.39 12.80 15.49
C GLU A 110 -8.36 13.45 14.57
N THR A 111 -7.27 12.75 14.28
CA THR A 111 -6.15 13.28 13.48
C THR A 111 -6.08 12.70 12.06
N ASN A 112 -6.87 11.66 11.78
CA ASN A 112 -6.77 10.83 10.57
C ASN A 112 -5.39 10.15 10.41
N TYR A 113 -4.64 9.98 11.51
CA TYR A 113 -3.31 9.39 11.47
C TYR A 113 -3.36 7.86 11.31
N PRO A 114 -2.59 7.26 10.39
CA PRO A 114 -2.53 5.81 10.24
C PRO A 114 -1.73 5.16 11.36
N ILE A 115 -2.34 4.24 12.09
CA ILE A 115 -1.71 3.57 13.22
C ILE A 115 -1.15 2.21 12.78
N ALA A 116 -1.89 1.47 11.96
CA ALA A 116 -1.43 0.21 11.36
C ALA A 116 -2.21 -0.13 10.10
N GLY A 117 -1.52 -0.59 9.05
CA GLY A 117 -2.12 -1.12 7.83
C GLY A 117 -1.81 -2.59 7.58
N ILE A 118 -2.79 -3.37 7.12
CA ILE A 118 -2.54 -4.74 6.66
C ILE A 118 -3.03 -4.90 5.21
N PRO A 119 -2.11 -5.12 4.25
CA PRO A 119 -2.47 -5.40 2.87
C PRO A 119 -3.22 -6.73 2.78
N TYR A 120 -4.31 -6.74 2.02
CA TYR A 120 -5.04 -7.96 1.74
C TYR A 120 -4.40 -8.70 0.56
N LEU A 121 -3.72 -9.80 0.87
CA LEU A 121 -2.93 -10.59 -0.09
C LEU A 121 -3.74 -11.72 -0.76
N GLY A 122 -5.05 -11.76 -0.57
CA GLY A 122 -5.89 -12.86 -1.05
C GLY A 122 -5.84 -14.08 -0.13
N LYS A 123 -6.31 -15.22 -0.61
CA LYS A 123 -6.41 -16.46 0.19
C LYS A 123 -5.09 -17.22 0.18
N ALA A 124 -4.60 -17.61 1.36
CA ALA A 124 -3.49 -18.54 1.52
C ALA A 124 -3.91 -20.01 1.26
N GLU A 125 -5.20 -20.35 1.44
CA GLU A 125 -5.72 -21.70 1.30
C GLU A 125 -6.86 -21.82 0.26
N ARG A 126 -7.02 -23.03 -0.30
CA ARG A 126 -8.13 -23.38 -1.20
C ARG A 126 -9.49 -23.39 -0.51
N THR A 127 -9.52 -23.46 0.82
CA THR A 127 -10.73 -23.46 1.65
C THR A 127 -11.29 -22.04 1.78
N ARG A 128 -12.62 -21.89 1.71
CA ARG A 128 -13.29 -20.60 1.93
C ARG A 128 -13.16 -20.23 3.40
N ALA A 129 -12.09 -19.53 3.77
CA ALA A 129 -11.98 -18.95 5.09
C ALA A 129 -13.13 -17.96 5.29
N THR A 130 -14.01 -18.29 6.23
CA THR A 130 -15.12 -17.43 6.66
C THR A 130 -14.55 -16.28 7.49
N ASN A 131 -15.20 -15.12 7.42
CA ASN A 131 -14.90 -13.97 8.28
C ASN A 131 -13.47 -13.40 8.13
N LEU A 132 -12.88 -13.39 6.93
CA LEU A 132 -11.53 -12.81 6.74
C LEU A 132 -11.45 -11.33 7.11
N GLY A 133 -12.46 -10.53 6.74
CA GLY A 133 -12.50 -9.12 7.14
C GLY A 133 -12.49 -8.97 8.66
N TYR A 134 -13.30 -9.77 9.35
CA TYR A 134 -13.30 -9.83 10.81
C TYR A 134 -11.94 -10.25 11.38
N ARG A 135 -11.28 -11.29 10.82
CA ARG A 135 -9.95 -11.70 11.29
C ARG A 135 -8.91 -10.59 11.12
N MET A 136 -8.91 -9.91 9.98
CA MET A 136 -7.99 -8.80 9.74
C MET A 136 -8.26 -7.63 10.70
N VAL A 137 -9.53 -7.39 11.05
CA VAL A 137 -9.93 -6.42 12.08
C VAL A 137 -9.45 -6.87 13.45
N ILE A 138 -9.63 -8.13 13.84
CA ILE A 138 -9.13 -8.68 15.10
C ILE A 138 -7.60 -8.60 15.16
N ASP A 139 -6.88 -9.01 14.10
CA ASP A 139 -5.42 -8.91 14.02
C ASP A 139 -4.91 -7.46 14.12
N LEU A 140 -5.73 -6.48 13.74
CA LEU A 140 -5.45 -5.07 13.95
C LEU A 140 -5.73 -4.67 15.41
N VAL A 141 -6.88 -5.07 15.97
CA VAL A 141 -7.27 -4.79 17.36
C VAL A 141 -6.30 -5.41 18.36
N ASP A 142 -5.86 -6.65 18.15
CA ASP A 142 -4.93 -7.38 19.02
C ASP A 142 -3.56 -6.67 19.13
N ARG A 143 -3.19 -5.83 18.15
CA ARG A 143 -1.97 -5.01 18.25
C ARG A 143 -2.10 -3.84 19.23
N PHE A 144 -3.31 -3.54 19.66
CA PHE A 144 -3.65 -2.46 20.60
C PHE A 144 -4.24 -2.98 21.91
N ALA A 145 -4.59 -4.27 21.99
CA ALA A 145 -4.97 -4.93 23.24
C ALA A 145 -3.71 -5.18 24.08
N GLY A 146 -3.58 -4.46 25.19
CA GLY A 146 -2.54 -4.68 26.20
C GLY A 146 -2.74 -5.95 27.02
#